data_AF-A0A5M6AD29-F1
#
_entry.id   AF-A0A5M6AD29-F1
#
_cell.length_a   1.000
_cell.length_b   1.000
_cell.length_c   1.000
_cell.angle_alpha   90.00
_cell.angle_beta   90.00
_cell.angle_gamma   90.00
#
_symmetry.space_group_name_H-M   'P 1'
#
loop_
_entity.id
_entity.type
_entity.pdbx_description
1 polymer ?
#
loop_
_entity_poly.entity_id
_entity_poly.type
_entity_poly.pdbx_seq_one_letter_code
_entity_poly.pdbx_strand_id
1 'polypeptide(L)' 'MKRYYFELTDRSYNDLGAFIPDGYSKEVAVRQAKRWMAENSIVLATLIVNSLRTSNVLDVINIDILKTKI' A
#
# COMPACT_ATOMS: atom_id res chain seq x y z
N MET A 1 -15.04 14.42 0.52
CA MET A 1 -13.78 13.94 -0.08
C MET A 1 -13.53 12.51 0.36
N LYS A 2 -12.98 11.65 -0.51
CA LYS A 2 -12.60 10.27 -0.13
C LYS A 2 -11.24 10.31 0.56
N ARG A 3 -11.19 9.99 1.86
CA ARG A 3 -9.95 9.85 2.63
C ARG A 3 -9.71 8.37 2.89
N TYR A 4 -8.46 7.94 2.75
CA TYR A 4 -8.05 6.56 2.83
C TYR A 4 -7.03 6.35 3.95
N TYR A 5 -7.05 5.17 4.54
CA TYR A 5 -5.91 4.61 5.25
C TYR A 5 -5.42 3.39 4.50
N PHE A 6 -4.15 3.05 4.70
CA PHE A 6 -3.45 2.06 3.88
C PHE A 6 -2.75 1.04 4.76
N GLU A 7 -2.83 -0.22 4.35
CA GLU A 7 -2.13 -1.32 5.01
C GLU A 7 -1.30 -2.05 3.97
N LEU A 8 -0.01 -2.25 4.26
CA LEU A 8 0.89 -2.99 3.38
C LEU A 8 1.04 -4.41 3.92
N THR A 9 0.65 -5.38 3.12
CA THR A 9 0.60 -6.78 3.55
C THR A 9 1.45 -7.69 2.67
N ASP A 10 1.88 -8.82 3.22
CA ASP A 10 2.50 -9.89 2.44
C ASP A 10 1.43 -10.68 1.64
N ARG A 11 1.86 -11.73 0.94
CA ARG A 11 0.96 -12.59 0.14
C ARG A 11 -0.05 -13.38 0.98
N SER A 12 0.18 -13.50 2.27
CA SER A 12 -0.69 -14.16 3.23
C SER A 12 -1.57 -13.17 4.00
N TYR A 13 -1.58 -11.89 3.58
CA TYR A 13 -2.27 -10.78 4.22
C TYR A 13 -1.79 -10.46 5.65
N ASN A 14 -0.55 -10.84 6.00
CA ASN A 14 0.06 -10.37 7.23
C ASN A 14 0.52 -8.93 7.06
N ASP A 15 0.22 -8.08 8.04
CA ASP A 15 0.72 -6.70 8.07
C ASP A 15 2.25 -6.70 8.11
N LEU A 16 2.84 -5.91 7.21
CA LEU A 16 4.28 -5.71 7.11
C LEU A 16 4.76 -4.58 8.04
N GLY A 17 3.85 -3.86 8.70
CA GLY A 17 4.19 -2.79 9.65
C GLY A 17 4.70 -1.52 8.99
N ALA A 18 4.44 -1.34 7.69
CA ALA A 18 4.87 -0.16 6.95
C ALA A 18 4.05 1.07 7.34
N PHE A 19 4.72 2.15 7.75
CA PHE A 19 4.03 3.42 7.97
C PHE A 19 3.74 4.11 6.63
N ILE A 20 2.48 4.07 6.20
CA ILE A 20 1.99 4.76 5.00
C ILE A 20 0.97 5.81 5.45
N PRO A 21 1.26 7.12 5.28
CA PRO A 21 0.36 8.17 5.73
C PRO A 21 -1.03 8.08 5.07
N ASP A 22 -2.06 8.26 5.88
CA ASP A 22 -3.42 8.47 5.40
C ASP A 22 -3.50 9.63 4.42
N GLY A 23 -4.41 9.55 3.46
CA GLY A 23 -4.52 10.61 2.47
C GLY A 23 -5.62 10.43 1.46
N TYR A 24 -5.48 11.18 0.37
CA TYR A 24 -6.48 11.26 -0.70
C TYR A 24 -5.99 10.62 -2.01
N SER A 25 -4.70 10.30 -2.13
CA SER A 25 -4.08 9.76 -3.35
C SER A 25 -3.51 8.37 -3.12
N LYS A 26 -4.03 7.40 -3.89
CA LYS A 26 -3.52 6.04 -3.92
C LYS A 26 -2.12 6.00 -4.54
N GLU A 27 -1.84 6.88 -5.50
CA GLU A 27 -0.55 6.97 -6.19
C GLU A 27 0.58 7.43 -5.25
N VAL A 28 0.31 8.36 -4.35
CA VAL A 28 1.25 8.75 -3.29
C VAL A 28 1.49 7.58 -2.33
N ALA A 29 0.45 6.90 -1.90
CA ALA A 29 0.56 5.73 -1.02
C ALA A 29 1.37 4.59 -1.66
N VAL A 30 1.15 4.28 -2.94
CA VAL A 30 1.93 3.29 -3.70
C VAL A 30 3.40 3.69 -3.78
N ARG A 31 3.72 4.97 -4.00
CA ARG A 31 5.12 5.44 -4.02
C ARG A 31 5.81 5.27 -2.66
N GLN A 32 5.12 5.59 -1.57
CA GLN A 32 5.65 5.38 -0.21
C GLN A 32 5.82 3.90 0.12
N ALA A 33 4.82 3.07 -0.23
CA ALA A 33 4.90 1.62 -0.10
C ALA A 33 6.13 1.05 -0.83
N LYS A 34 6.32 1.42 -2.12
CA LYS A 34 7.48 0.98 -2.91
C LYS A 34 8.81 1.38 -2.28
N ARG A 35 8.91 2.61 -1.76
CA ARG A 35 10.11 3.09 -1.08
C ARG A 35 10.42 2.26 0.17
N TRP A 36 9.42 2.10 1.04
CA TRP A 36 9.56 1.32 2.26
C TRP A 36 9.90 -0.16 1.95
N MET A 37 9.25 -0.74 0.93
CA MET A 37 9.54 -2.09 0.44
C MET A 37 11.00 -2.24 0.00
N ALA A 38 11.53 -1.27 -0.76
CA ALA A 38 12.93 -1.27 -1.19
C ALA A 38 13.90 -1.16 0.00
N GLU A 39 13.60 -0.30 0.97
CA GLU A 39 14.39 -0.15 2.21
C GLU A 39 14.40 -1.44 3.06
N ASN A 40 13.36 -2.27 2.98
CA ASN A 40 13.21 -3.51 3.74
C ASN A 40 13.43 -4.79 2.91
N SER A 41 13.96 -4.68 1.69
CA SER A 41 14.20 -5.81 0.77
C SER A 41 12.98 -6.67 0.46
N ILE A 42 11.78 -6.07 0.48
CA ILE A 42 10.51 -6.74 0.14
C ILE A 42 10.20 -6.46 -1.32
N VAL A 43 10.09 -7.52 -2.13
CA VAL A 43 9.88 -7.40 -3.57
C VAL A 43 8.41 -7.32 -3.96
N LEU A 44 7.57 -8.09 -3.26
CA LEU A 44 6.15 -8.24 -3.55
C LEU A 44 5.35 -7.95 -2.27
N ALA A 45 4.35 -7.10 -2.41
CA ALA A 45 3.40 -6.81 -1.34
C ALA A 45 2.05 -6.40 -1.92
N THR A 46 1.03 -6.42 -1.07
CA THR A 46 -0.32 -5.97 -1.41
C THR A 46 -0.67 -4.78 -0.55
N LEU A 47 -0.94 -3.64 -1.20
CA LEU A 47 -1.41 -2.43 -0.55
C LEU A 47 -2.94 -2.45 -0.52
N ILE A 48 -3.50 -2.62 0.68
CA ILE A 48 -4.94 -2.56 0.93
C ILE A 48 -5.32 -1.08 1.10
N VAL A 49 -6.32 -0.63 0.35
CA VAL A 49 -6.84 0.74 0.44
C VAL A 49 -8.19 0.70 1.12
N ASN A 50 -8.27 1.28 2.31
CA ASN A 50 -9.49 1.29 3.11
C ASN A 50 -10.12 2.69 3.16
N SER A 51 -11.43 2.76 3.32
CA SER A 51 -12.11 4.02 3.60
C SER A 51 -11.92 4.43 5.05
N LEU A 52 -11.37 5.62 5.31
CA LEU A 52 -11.40 6.17 6.67
C LEU A 52 -12.81 6.51 7.16
N ARG A 53 -13.79 6.64 6.25
CA ARG A 53 -15.16 6.99 6.61
C ARG A 53 -15.99 5.77 7.03
N THR A 54 -15.78 4.64 6.37
CA THR A 54 -16.63 3.45 6.53
C THR A 54 -15.86 2.19 6.91
N SER A 55 -14.52 2.25 7.00
CA SER A 55 -13.63 1.12 7.26
C SER A 55 -13.79 -0.06 6.30
N ASN A 56 -14.38 0.18 5.13
CA ASN A 56 -14.50 -0.83 4.08
C ASN A 56 -13.26 -0.81 3.20
N VAL A 57 -12.84 -1.98 2.74
CA VAL A 57 -11.87 -2.11 1.65
C VAL A 57 -12.46 -1.50 0.39
N LEU A 58 -11.71 -0.60 -0.24
CA LEU A 58 -12.09 0.10 -1.47
C LEU A 58 -11.27 -0.35 -2.67
N ASP A 59 -10.06 -0.86 -2.44
CA ASP A 59 -9.15 -1.31 -3.47
C ASP A 59 -8.05 -2.21 -2.90
N VAL A 60 -7.47 -3.04 -3.77
CA VAL A 60 -6.36 -3.94 -3.44
C VAL A 60 -5.33 -3.85 -4.55
N ILE A 61 -4.17 -3.26 -4.23
CA ILE A 61 -3.14 -2.95 -5.22
C ILE A 61 -1.94 -3.87 -5.00
N ASN A 62 -1.67 -4.74 -5.97
CA ASN A 62 -0.46 -5.56 -5.95
C ASN A 62 0.74 -4.73 -6.41
N ILE A 63 1.77 -4.69 -5.57
CA ILE A 63 3.01 -3.95 -5.81
C ILE A 63 4.14 -4.94 -6.04
N ASP A 64 4.77 -4.79 -7.20
CA ASP A 64 6.02 -5.46 -7.56
C ASP A 64 7.03 -4.35 -7.90
N ILE A 65 8.09 -4.23 -7.09
CA ILE A 65 9.10 -3.17 -7.29
C ILE A 65 10.06 -3.49 -8.45
N LEU A 66 10.15 -4.77 -8.87
CA LEU A 66 10.97 -5.20 -10.00
C LEU A 66 10.26 -5.01 -11.33
N LYS A 67 8.92 -5.07 -11.35
CA LYS A 67 8.10 -4.66 -12.50
C LYS A 67 7.91 -3.15 -12.54
N THR A 68 9.01 -2.40 -12.55
CA THR A 68 8.97 -1.02 -13.01
C THR A 68 9.00 -1.06 -14.53
N LYS A 69 7.85 -0.83 -15.18
CA LYS A 69 7.85 -0.52 -16.62
C LYS A 69 8.68 0.75 -16.80
N ILE A 70 9.85 0.59 -17.40
CA ILE A 70 10.66 1.68 -17.96
C ILE A 70 9.94 2.20 -19.20
#